data_AF-R0KPN2-F1
#
_entry.id   AF-R0KPN2-F1
#
_cell.length_a   1.000
_cell.length_b   1.000
_cell.length_c   1.000
_cell.angle_alpha   90.00
_cell.angle_beta   90.00
_cell.angle_gamma   90.00
#
_symmetry.space_group_name_H-M   'P 1'
#
loop_
_entity.id
_entity.type
_entity.pdbx_description
1 polymer ?
#
loop_
_entity_poly.entity_id
_entity_poly.type
_entity_poly.pdbx_seq_one_letter_code
_entity_poly.pdbx_strand_id
1 'polypeptide(L)'
;MFSKQEMKLQKNHLMLICNIFLYPQMPTIPVKKVDIENLLQKTYKVEEFNDLLFDFGLEIDDIEEDKGITTYKIEIPANRYDLLCTRGLALSLKSYLMEEQFKDVKIMKSEYKIIQNERNFRGEIAAAVIKNYKFDDLSYADFISYQEKLCGSLGRNRSIVAIGTHDLSKIEFPVTYESIKKEELNFVPLRFKEEVNGVNLQKLYAGDSNISKYFNLVESGKFNVFRDLNGQVLSVPPIINSEDTKITLETKDILIEVTGTNFHKVNNTLKLILNAFRTKEVYSVNIEKKDSIITTPISEPKHYDISLQDVIKELNVSINVNGLMAFLKKMMYFCEKIDDYTVRVHVPMARQDVIHKVDVIEDVAISYGFNNLKRAIPSN
;
A
#
# COMPACT_ATOMS: atom_id res chain seq x y z
N MET A 1 45.69 -1.40 6.58
CA MET A 1 44.63 -2.19 7.23
C MET A 1 44.16 -1.39 8.44
N PHE A 2 43.04 -0.68 8.32
CA PHE A 2 42.44 -0.01 9.47
C PHE A 2 41.85 -1.06 10.40
N SER A 3 42.01 -0.87 11.71
CA SER A 3 41.51 -1.80 12.71
C SER A 3 39.96 -1.80 12.69
N LYS A 4 39.34 -2.94 13.05
CA LYS A 4 37.86 -3.05 13.16
C LYS A 4 37.25 -1.99 14.08
N GLN A 5 38.03 -1.38 14.99
CA GLN A 5 37.59 -0.30 15.87
C GLN A 5 37.54 1.07 15.16
N GLU A 6 38.46 1.37 14.25
CA GLU A 6 38.49 2.63 13.50
C GLU A 6 37.37 2.71 12.46
N MET A 7 37.02 1.59 11.81
CA MET A 7 35.83 1.50 10.95
C MET A 7 34.53 1.72 11.73
N LYS A 8 34.48 1.30 13.01
CA LYS A 8 33.31 1.49 13.87
C LYS A 8 33.16 2.95 14.31
N LEU A 9 34.27 3.66 14.55
CA LEU A 9 34.25 5.09 14.87
C LEU A 9 33.85 5.97 13.68
N GLN A 10 34.33 5.68 12.46
CA GLN A 10 33.92 6.41 11.26
C GLN A 10 32.42 6.19 10.93
N LYS A 11 31.89 4.99 11.15
CA LYS A 11 30.46 4.69 10.99
C LYS A 11 29.59 5.47 11.99
N ASN A 12 30.06 5.62 13.23
CA ASN A 12 29.40 6.43 14.25
C ASN A 12 29.47 7.94 13.95
N HIS A 13 30.55 8.43 13.32
CA HIS A 13 30.67 9.84 12.95
C HIS A 13 29.83 10.20 11.70
N LEU A 14 29.70 9.28 10.74
CA LEU A 14 28.74 9.43 9.63
C LEU A 14 27.28 9.38 10.12
N MET A 15 26.96 8.49 11.09
CA MET A 15 25.64 8.44 11.72
C MET A 15 25.32 9.71 12.52
N LEU A 16 26.31 10.34 13.16
CA LEU A 16 26.08 11.58 13.92
C LEU A 16 25.71 12.76 13.02
N ILE A 17 26.23 12.79 11.78
CA ILE A 17 25.90 13.83 10.79
C ILE A 17 24.55 13.55 10.11
N CYS A 18 24.16 12.26 9.97
CA CYS A 18 22.85 11.87 9.46
C CYS A 18 21.70 12.02 10.49
N ASN A 19 21.98 12.04 11.79
CA ASN A 19 20.98 12.11 12.87
C ASN A 19 20.24 13.47 13.01
N ILE A 20 20.52 14.45 12.14
CA ILE A 20 19.73 15.70 12.07
C ILE A 20 18.45 15.51 11.23
N PHE A 21 18.35 14.42 10.47
CA PHE A 21 17.09 13.97 9.87
C PHE A 21 16.52 12.86 10.75
N LEU A 22 15.34 13.10 11.34
CA LEU A 22 14.48 12.05 11.91
C LEU A 22 14.26 11.00 10.81
N TYR A 23 15.08 9.95 10.77
CA TYR A 23 14.82 8.80 9.93
C TYR A 23 13.48 8.21 10.40
N PRO A 24 12.46 8.11 9.53
CA PRO A 24 11.28 7.35 9.89
C PRO A 24 11.75 5.93 10.20
N GLN A 25 11.44 5.44 11.41
CA GLN A 25 11.69 4.05 11.78
C GLN A 25 11.13 3.17 10.66
N MET A 26 11.97 2.32 10.06
CA MET A 26 11.53 1.54 8.91
C MET A 26 10.44 0.56 9.38
N PRO A 27 9.31 0.48 8.67
CA PRO A 27 8.24 -0.42 9.06
C PRO A 27 8.71 -1.87 8.92
N THR A 28 8.49 -2.66 9.96
CA THR A 28 8.66 -4.11 9.90
C THR A 28 7.31 -4.79 9.61
N ILE A 29 7.36 -5.87 8.84
CA ILE A 29 6.18 -6.70 8.57
C ILE A 29 6.43 -8.14 9.05
N PRO A 30 5.50 -8.71 9.85
CA PRO A 30 5.56 -10.13 10.15
C PRO A 30 5.04 -10.91 8.93
N VAL A 31 5.85 -11.85 8.44
CA VAL A 31 5.53 -12.74 7.32
C VAL A 31 5.78 -14.17 7.75
N LYS A 32 4.73 -14.98 7.82
CA LYS A 32 4.90 -16.41 8.10
C LYS A 32 5.58 -17.07 6.92
N LYS A 33 6.57 -17.92 7.22
CA LYS A 33 7.33 -18.66 6.21
C LYS A 33 6.40 -19.46 5.28
N VAL A 34 5.46 -20.19 5.86
CA VAL A 34 4.51 -21.02 5.11
C VAL A 34 3.66 -20.18 4.14
N ASP A 35 3.25 -18.98 4.55
CA ASP A 35 2.39 -18.11 3.74
C ASP A 35 3.14 -17.59 2.50
N ILE A 36 4.37 -17.11 2.70
CA ILE A 36 5.18 -16.60 1.58
C ILE A 36 5.63 -17.72 0.65
N GLU A 37 5.98 -18.89 1.17
CA GLU A 37 6.31 -20.08 0.36
C GLU A 37 5.12 -20.56 -0.47
N ASN A 38 3.92 -20.57 0.12
CA ASN A 38 2.69 -20.87 -0.61
C ASN A 38 2.42 -19.86 -1.71
N LEU A 39 2.64 -18.57 -1.47
CA LEU A 39 2.44 -17.56 -2.49
C LEU A 39 3.48 -17.67 -3.62
N LEU A 40 4.75 -17.91 -3.28
CA LEU A 40 5.85 -18.11 -4.23
C LEU A 40 5.83 -19.49 -4.91
N GLN A 41 5.02 -20.43 -4.42
CA GLN A 41 4.98 -21.83 -4.90
C GLN A 41 6.34 -22.53 -4.82
N LYS A 42 7.14 -22.17 -3.80
CA LYS A 42 8.49 -22.68 -3.59
C LYS A 42 8.86 -22.63 -2.12
N THR A 43 9.51 -23.69 -1.65
CA THR A 43 10.08 -23.77 -0.30
C THR A 43 11.50 -23.22 -0.30
N TYR A 44 11.87 -22.52 0.77
CA TYR A 44 13.19 -21.93 0.94
C TYR A 44 13.82 -22.38 2.25
N LYS A 45 15.14 -22.60 2.24
CA LYS A 45 15.90 -22.53 3.48
C LYS A 45 15.93 -21.09 3.97
N VAL A 46 16.13 -20.90 5.27
CA VAL A 46 16.13 -19.55 5.87
C VAL A 46 17.25 -18.71 5.27
N GLU A 47 18.44 -19.30 5.08
CA GLU A 47 19.60 -18.63 4.50
C GLU A 47 19.35 -18.24 3.04
N GLU A 48 18.77 -19.15 2.24
CA GLU A 48 18.45 -18.90 0.83
C GLU A 48 17.40 -17.77 0.68
N PHE A 49 16.42 -17.72 1.58
CA PHE A 49 15.42 -16.64 1.57
C PHE A 49 16.02 -15.31 2.03
N ASN A 50 16.92 -15.33 3.02
CA ASN A 50 17.62 -14.14 3.47
C ASN A 50 18.51 -13.56 2.37
N ASP A 51 19.26 -14.39 1.64
CA ASP A 51 20.08 -13.95 0.52
C ASP A 51 19.21 -13.33 -0.59
N LEU A 52 18.05 -13.93 -0.89
CA LEU A 52 17.08 -13.38 -1.85
C LEU A 52 16.57 -12.00 -1.42
N LEU A 53 16.17 -11.85 -0.15
CA LEU A 53 15.70 -10.58 0.38
C LEU A 53 16.81 -9.53 0.33
N PHE A 54 18.03 -9.90 0.71
CA PHE A 54 19.19 -9.01 0.67
C PHE A 54 19.49 -8.51 -0.75
N ASP A 55 19.49 -9.41 -1.73
CA ASP A 55 19.65 -9.05 -3.15
C ASP A 55 18.52 -8.16 -3.67
N PHE A 56 17.32 -8.30 -3.11
CA PHE A 56 16.17 -7.43 -3.39
C PHE A 56 16.18 -6.10 -2.61
N GLY A 57 17.13 -5.91 -1.68
CA GLY A 57 17.26 -4.71 -0.86
C GLY A 57 16.40 -4.70 0.41
N LEU A 58 16.03 -5.89 0.93
CA LEU A 58 15.30 -6.08 2.18
C LEU A 58 16.15 -6.86 3.19
N GLU A 59 15.83 -6.71 4.47
CA GLU A 59 16.53 -7.40 5.57
C GLU A 59 15.52 -8.10 6.49
N ILE A 60 15.89 -9.28 6.98
CA ILE A 60 15.18 -9.93 8.07
C ILE A 60 15.74 -9.38 9.39
N ASP A 61 14.94 -8.57 10.08
CA ASP A 61 15.29 -7.99 11.39
C ASP A 61 15.28 -9.06 12.49
N ASP A 62 14.32 -9.98 12.43
CA ASP A 62 14.14 -11.02 13.44
C ASP A 62 13.41 -12.25 12.87
N ILE A 63 13.62 -13.40 13.51
CA ILE A 63 12.93 -14.65 13.19
C ILE A 63 12.31 -15.19 14.48
N GLU A 64 10.99 -15.23 14.51
CA GLU A 64 10.23 -15.79 15.62
C GLU A 64 9.75 -17.19 15.26
N GLU A 65 9.83 -18.10 16.24
CA GLU A 65 9.26 -19.44 16.14
C GLU A 65 8.25 -19.64 17.26
N ASP A 66 6.96 -19.67 16.92
CA ASP A 66 5.88 -19.95 17.87
C ASP A 66 5.12 -21.21 17.43
N LYS A 67 5.05 -22.21 18.31
CA LYS A 67 4.34 -23.48 18.08
C LYS A 67 4.70 -24.17 16.75
N GLY A 68 5.97 -24.08 16.34
CA GLY A 68 6.48 -24.65 15.08
C GLY A 68 6.15 -23.85 13.83
N ILE A 69 5.66 -22.61 13.97
CA ILE A 69 5.44 -21.66 12.89
C ILE A 69 6.57 -20.63 12.89
N THR A 70 7.39 -20.64 11.84
CA THR A 70 8.42 -19.63 11.62
C THR A 70 7.80 -18.36 11.03
N THR A 71 8.07 -17.21 11.64
CA THR A 71 7.66 -15.88 11.18
C THR A 71 8.88 -14.99 11.01
N TYR A 72 9.07 -14.45 9.81
CA TYR A 72 10.11 -13.47 9.51
C TYR A 72 9.57 -12.07 9.82
N LYS A 73 10.31 -11.26 10.58
CA LYS A 73 10.10 -9.82 10.64
C LYS A 73 10.98 -9.16 9.60
N ILE A 74 10.37 -8.72 8.51
CA ILE A 74 11.11 -8.14 7.37
C ILE A 74 11.02 -6.62 7.48
N GLU A 75 12.16 -5.95 7.46
CA GLU A 75 12.26 -4.50 7.42
C GLU A 75 12.01 -3.99 6.00
N ILE A 76 11.06 -3.07 5.86
CA ILE A 76 10.61 -2.56 4.56
C ILE A 76 11.02 -1.10 4.40
N PRO A 77 11.57 -0.69 3.25
CA PRO A 77 11.84 0.71 2.95
C PRO A 77 10.58 1.57 3.11
N ALA A 78 10.68 2.69 3.84
CA ALA A 78 9.53 3.52 4.20
C ALA A 78 8.79 4.14 3.00
N ASN A 79 9.38 4.12 1.80
CA ASN A 79 8.79 4.56 0.54
C ASN A 79 8.08 3.44 -0.24
N ARG A 80 8.33 2.15 0.06
CA ARG A 80 7.78 0.99 -0.67
C ARG A 80 6.51 0.45 -0.01
N TYR A 81 5.43 1.24 -0.08
CA TYR A 81 4.13 0.87 0.51
C TYR A 81 3.50 -0.38 -0.11
N ASP A 82 3.88 -0.75 -1.34
CA ASP A 82 3.48 -1.99 -1.99
C ASP A 82 3.98 -3.24 -1.25
N LEU A 83 5.07 -3.11 -0.48
CA LEU A 83 5.68 -4.20 0.26
C LEU A 83 5.17 -4.34 1.70
N LEU A 84 4.22 -3.52 2.18
CA LEU A 84 3.75 -3.60 3.58
C LEU A 84 2.79 -4.77 3.87
N CYS A 85 2.56 -5.66 2.91
CA CYS A 85 1.77 -6.88 3.06
C CYS A 85 2.47 -8.08 2.40
N THR A 86 2.12 -9.27 2.84
CA THR A 86 2.73 -10.53 2.37
C THR A 86 2.45 -10.76 0.90
N ARG A 87 1.21 -10.49 0.44
CA ARG A 87 0.85 -10.61 -0.99
C ARG A 87 1.62 -9.63 -1.86
N GLY A 88 1.79 -8.38 -1.40
CA GLY A 88 2.56 -7.37 -2.12
C GLY A 88 4.03 -7.76 -2.26
N LEU A 89 4.66 -8.21 -1.17
CA LEU A 89 6.00 -8.76 -1.18
C LEU A 89 6.12 -9.94 -2.15
N ALA A 90 5.19 -10.90 -2.11
CA ALA A 90 5.20 -12.04 -3.01
C ALA A 90 5.12 -11.64 -4.50
N LEU A 91 4.27 -10.66 -4.84
CA LEU A 91 4.16 -10.15 -6.22
C LEU A 91 5.48 -9.53 -6.69
N SER A 92 6.14 -8.75 -5.85
CA SER A 92 7.43 -8.15 -6.17
C SER A 92 8.53 -9.19 -6.31
N LEU A 93 8.61 -10.17 -5.40
CA LEU A 93 9.60 -11.25 -5.45
C LEU A 93 9.41 -12.15 -6.68
N LYS A 94 8.18 -12.49 -7.06
CA LYS A 94 7.91 -13.23 -8.32
C LYS A 94 8.41 -12.49 -9.55
N SER A 95 8.21 -11.17 -9.59
CA SER A 95 8.74 -10.33 -10.67
C SER A 95 10.26 -10.33 -10.65
N TYR A 96 10.87 -10.19 -9.48
CA TYR A 96 12.32 -10.14 -9.31
C TYR A 96 13.02 -11.45 -9.71
N LEU A 97 12.40 -12.57 -9.36
CA LEU A 97 12.83 -13.93 -9.74
C LEU A 97 12.54 -14.25 -11.21
N MET A 98 11.81 -13.39 -11.93
CA MET A 98 11.35 -13.60 -13.31
C MET A 98 10.46 -14.86 -13.48
N GLU A 99 9.81 -15.31 -12.40
CA GLU A 99 8.85 -16.42 -12.43
C GLU A 99 7.54 -16.00 -13.09
N GLU A 100 7.11 -14.76 -12.82
CA GLU A 100 5.96 -14.15 -13.46
C GLU A 100 6.25 -12.68 -13.75
N GLN A 101 6.01 -12.24 -14.99
CA GLN A 101 6.10 -10.82 -15.30
C GLN A 101 4.97 -10.08 -14.57
N PHE A 102 5.32 -9.03 -13.83
CA PHE A 102 4.33 -8.17 -13.19
C PHE A 102 3.32 -7.63 -14.22
N LYS A 103 2.05 -7.62 -13.82
CA LYS A 103 0.92 -7.07 -14.58
C LYS A 103 0.22 -6.06 -13.70
N ASP A 104 -0.25 -4.96 -14.28
CA ASP A 104 -1.02 -3.99 -13.52
C ASP A 104 -2.49 -4.43 -13.36
N VAL A 105 -3.20 -3.84 -12.39
CA VAL A 105 -4.61 -4.12 -12.18
C VAL A 105 -5.41 -3.54 -13.33
N LYS A 106 -6.24 -4.38 -13.97
CA LYS A 106 -7.20 -3.92 -14.97
C LYS A 106 -8.46 -3.41 -14.27
N ILE A 107 -8.70 -2.10 -14.34
CA ILE A 107 -9.91 -1.46 -13.80
C ILE A 107 -10.99 -1.41 -14.88
N MET A 108 -12.14 -2.00 -14.61
CA MET A 108 -13.32 -2.03 -15.48
C MET A 108 -14.27 -0.88 -15.10
N LYS A 109 -14.97 -0.32 -16.09
CA LYS A 109 -16.00 0.69 -15.82
C LYS A 109 -17.22 0.05 -15.15
N SER A 110 -17.92 0.81 -14.31
CA SER A 110 -19.18 0.39 -13.70
C SER A 110 -20.09 1.59 -13.42
N GLU A 111 -21.32 1.28 -13.01
CA GLU A 111 -22.34 2.25 -12.61
C GLU A 111 -22.36 2.51 -11.09
N TYR A 112 -21.46 1.89 -10.32
CA TYR A 112 -21.36 2.13 -8.88
C TYR A 112 -21.09 3.62 -8.61
N LYS A 113 -21.85 4.19 -7.68
CA LYS A 113 -21.93 5.63 -7.47
C LYS A 113 -21.88 5.99 -5.98
N ILE A 114 -21.00 6.92 -5.64
CA ILE A 114 -20.96 7.59 -4.34
C ILE A 114 -21.28 9.07 -4.57
N ILE A 115 -22.28 9.59 -3.85
CA ILE A 115 -22.72 10.99 -3.94
C ILE A 115 -22.16 11.74 -2.72
N GLN A 116 -21.40 12.80 -2.98
CA GLN A 116 -20.87 13.70 -1.96
C GLN A 116 -21.62 15.04 -2.01
N ASN A 117 -22.60 15.20 -1.12
CA ASN A 117 -23.54 16.33 -1.14
C ASN A 117 -22.94 17.63 -0.56
N GLU A 118 -21.97 17.53 0.35
CA GLU A 118 -21.44 18.69 1.09
C GLU A 118 -19.91 18.74 1.15
N ARG A 119 -19.40 19.95 1.40
CA ARG A 119 -17.98 20.20 1.57
C ARG A 119 -17.54 19.75 2.96
N ASN A 120 -16.99 18.54 3.02
CA ASN A 120 -16.52 17.95 4.27
C ASN A 120 -15.08 18.39 4.57
N PHE A 121 -14.73 18.57 5.85
CA PHE A 121 -13.34 18.79 6.28
C PHE A 121 -12.41 17.66 5.78
N ARG A 122 -12.96 16.44 5.69
CA ARG A 122 -12.36 15.28 5.05
C ARG A 122 -13.02 15.01 3.70
N GLY A 123 -12.80 15.94 2.76
CA GLY A 123 -13.54 16.01 1.51
C GLY A 123 -13.04 15.11 0.37
N GLU A 124 -11.87 14.50 0.50
CA GLU A 124 -11.30 13.67 -0.56
C GLU A 124 -11.71 12.21 -0.42
N ILE A 125 -12.23 11.63 -1.50
CA ILE A 125 -12.76 10.26 -1.54
C ILE A 125 -12.23 9.57 -2.80
N ALA A 126 -11.83 8.32 -2.65
CA ALA A 126 -11.71 7.39 -3.77
C ALA A 126 -12.34 6.06 -3.35
N ALA A 127 -12.96 5.37 -4.31
CA ALA A 127 -13.53 4.06 -4.06
C ALA A 127 -13.35 3.12 -5.25
N ALA A 128 -13.38 1.83 -4.98
CA ALA A 128 -13.40 0.79 -5.99
C ALA A 128 -14.16 -0.43 -5.47
N VAL A 129 -14.59 -1.28 -6.40
CA VAL A 129 -15.19 -2.57 -6.08
C VAL A 129 -14.28 -3.68 -6.57
N ILE A 130 -14.00 -4.65 -5.70
CA ILE A 130 -13.38 -5.93 -6.08
C ILE A 130 -14.48 -6.98 -6.06
N LYS A 131 -14.67 -7.72 -7.15
CA LYS A 131 -15.62 -8.84 -7.20
C LYS A 131 -14.92 -10.18 -7.20
N ASN A 132 -15.64 -11.19 -6.71
CA ASN A 132 -15.23 -12.59 -6.72
C ASN A 132 -13.87 -12.83 -6.04
N TYR A 133 -13.55 -12.04 -5.01
CA TYR A 133 -12.42 -12.31 -4.15
C TYR A 133 -12.73 -13.55 -3.30
N LYS A 134 -11.74 -14.41 -3.09
CA LYS A 134 -11.89 -15.61 -2.25
C LYS A 134 -10.95 -15.44 -1.07
N PHE A 135 -11.50 -15.05 0.07
CA PHE A 135 -10.73 -15.03 1.29
C PHE A 135 -10.45 -16.45 1.78
N ASP A 136 -9.24 -16.60 2.28
CA ASP A 136 -8.83 -17.63 3.23
C ASP A 136 -8.30 -16.91 4.48
N ASP A 137 -7.98 -17.65 5.53
CA ASP A 137 -7.52 -17.07 6.80
C ASP A 137 -6.29 -16.17 6.62
N LEU A 138 -5.39 -16.55 5.70
CA LEU A 138 -4.13 -15.86 5.43
C LEU A 138 -4.37 -14.52 4.73
N SER A 139 -5.10 -14.55 3.61
CA SER A 139 -5.43 -13.37 2.82
C SER A 139 -6.35 -12.42 3.56
N TYR A 140 -7.26 -12.91 4.40
CA TYR A 140 -8.10 -12.05 5.24
C TYR A 140 -7.26 -11.33 6.30
N ALA A 141 -6.39 -12.04 7.01
CA ALA A 141 -5.50 -11.44 8.00
C ALA A 141 -4.54 -10.42 7.35
N ASP A 142 -3.93 -10.76 6.20
CA ASP A 142 -3.05 -9.86 5.44
C ASP A 142 -3.81 -8.63 4.92
N PHE A 143 -5.07 -8.78 4.50
CA PHE A 143 -5.93 -7.67 4.04
C PHE A 143 -6.22 -6.67 5.17
N ILE A 144 -6.58 -7.16 6.36
CA ILE A 144 -6.82 -6.30 7.53
C ILE A 144 -5.51 -5.63 7.97
N SER A 145 -4.42 -6.40 8.10
CA SER A 145 -3.12 -5.87 8.52
C SER A 145 -2.60 -4.81 7.55
N TYR A 146 -2.80 -4.99 6.24
CA TYR A 146 -2.36 -4.01 5.25
C TYR A 146 -3.11 -2.69 5.37
N GLN A 147 -4.43 -2.72 5.59
CA GLN A 147 -5.22 -1.52 5.84
C GLN A 147 -4.71 -0.74 7.06
N GLU A 148 -4.42 -1.45 8.16
CA GLU A 148 -3.88 -0.84 9.38
C GLU A 148 -2.50 -0.21 9.14
N LYS A 149 -1.58 -0.91 8.46
CA LYS A 149 -0.25 -0.40 8.13
C LYS A 149 -0.30 0.81 7.20
N LEU A 150 -1.15 0.80 6.18
CA LEU A 150 -1.32 1.95 5.28
C LEU A 150 -1.92 3.15 6.03
N CYS A 151 -2.92 2.93 6.88
CA CYS A 151 -3.51 3.98 7.72
C CYS A 151 -2.50 4.56 8.73
N GLY A 152 -1.65 3.70 9.31
CA GLY A 152 -0.60 4.08 10.27
C GLY A 152 0.52 4.88 9.62
N SER A 153 1.04 4.39 8.49
CA SER A 153 2.17 4.98 7.76
C SER A 153 1.73 6.11 6.82
N LEU A 154 1.33 5.79 5.58
CA LEU A 154 0.90 6.73 4.54
C LEU A 154 -0.21 7.68 5.03
N GLY A 155 -1.14 7.14 5.81
CA GLY A 155 -2.28 7.85 6.40
C GLY A 155 -1.95 8.65 7.67
N ARG A 156 -0.74 8.54 8.23
CA ARG A 156 -0.31 9.18 9.50
C ARG A 156 -1.34 8.97 10.61
N ASN A 157 -1.54 7.72 11.00
CA ASN A 157 -2.58 7.33 11.96
C ASN A 157 -3.94 7.91 11.57
N ARG A 158 -4.39 7.62 10.36
CA ARG A 158 -5.67 8.05 9.78
C ARG A 158 -5.86 9.56 9.57
N SER A 159 -4.95 10.41 10.01
CA SER A 159 -5.05 11.87 9.85
C SER A 159 -5.23 12.27 8.37
N ILE A 160 -4.45 11.66 7.48
CA ILE A 160 -4.46 11.99 6.05
C ILE A 160 -5.29 11.01 5.22
N VAL A 161 -5.27 9.71 5.57
CA VAL A 161 -6.00 8.66 4.84
C VAL A 161 -6.62 7.67 5.81
N ALA A 162 -7.90 7.37 5.65
CA ALA A 162 -8.61 6.31 6.34
C ALA A 162 -9.28 5.40 5.30
N ILE A 163 -9.38 4.12 5.62
CA ILE A 163 -9.84 3.09 4.69
C ILE A 163 -11.04 2.40 5.33
N GLY A 164 -12.14 2.32 4.58
CA GLY A 164 -13.32 1.52 4.89
C GLY A 164 -13.45 0.37 3.90
N THR A 165 -13.82 -0.80 4.39
CA THR A 165 -14.05 -1.98 3.56
C THR A 165 -15.36 -2.62 3.99
N HIS A 166 -16.16 -2.96 2.99
CA HIS A 166 -17.55 -3.36 3.19
C HIS A 166 -17.92 -4.55 2.31
N ASP A 167 -18.73 -5.45 2.84
CA ASP A 167 -19.36 -6.50 2.05
C ASP A 167 -20.39 -5.88 1.09
N LEU A 168 -20.09 -5.92 -0.20
CA LEU A 168 -20.88 -5.29 -1.24
C LEU A 168 -22.30 -5.87 -1.31
N SER A 169 -22.50 -7.14 -0.92
CA SER A 169 -23.82 -7.76 -0.99
C SER A 169 -24.80 -7.20 0.04
N LYS A 170 -24.34 -6.32 0.94
CA LYS A 170 -25.12 -5.70 2.01
C LYS A 170 -25.29 -4.19 1.82
N ILE A 171 -25.05 -3.69 0.60
CA ILE A 171 -25.06 -2.25 0.29
C ILE A 171 -25.96 -2.00 -0.91
N GLU A 172 -26.94 -1.11 -0.77
CA GLU A 172 -27.72 -0.60 -1.88
C GLU A 172 -27.17 0.74 -2.40
N PHE A 173 -26.97 0.85 -3.72
CA PHE A 173 -26.46 2.07 -4.35
C PHE A 173 -27.60 3.00 -4.81
N PRO A 174 -27.37 4.33 -4.93
CA PRO A 174 -26.12 5.04 -4.64
C PRO A 174 -25.80 5.12 -3.15
N VAL A 175 -24.51 5.12 -2.83
CA VAL A 175 -24.01 5.43 -1.49
C VAL A 175 -23.87 6.95 -1.37
N THR A 176 -24.14 7.53 -0.21
CA THR A 176 -23.91 8.95 0.10
C THR A 176 -22.73 9.11 1.06
N TYR A 177 -21.99 10.21 0.94
CA TYR A 177 -21.00 10.66 1.90
C TYR A 177 -21.31 12.09 2.34
N GLU A 178 -21.68 12.25 3.60
CA GLU A 178 -22.21 13.49 4.14
C GLU A 178 -21.68 13.78 5.55
N SER A 179 -21.73 15.06 5.95
CA SER A 179 -21.40 15.50 7.31
C SER A 179 -22.68 15.79 8.08
N ILE A 180 -23.03 14.91 9.02
CA ILE A 180 -24.26 14.98 9.80
C ILE A 180 -23.98 15.34 11.25
N LYS A 181 -25.00 15.85 11.95
CA LYS A 181 -24.89 16.09 13.39
C LYS A 181 -24.80 14.77 14.15
N LYS A 182 -24.09 14.75 15.28
CA LYS A 182 -23.90 13.53 16.09
C LYS A 182 -25.24 12.93 16.56
N GLU A 183 -26.23 13.76 16.81
CA GLU A 183 -27.56 13.35 17.27
C GLU A 183 -28.36 12.59 16.19
N GLU A 184 -28.07 12.87 14.92
CA GLU A 184 -28.73 12.29 13.74
C GLU A 184 -28.12 10.95 13.31
N LEU A 185 -27.02 10.53 13.96
CA LEU A 185 -26.34 9.28 13.71
C LEU A 185 -26.81 8.21 14.71
N ASN A 186 -27.39 7.12 14.21
CA ASN A 186 -27.54 5.87 14.93
C ASN A 186 -27.08 4.73 14.03
N PHE A 187 -26.29 3.81 14.57
CA PHE A 187 -25.81 2.62 13.87
C PHE A 187 -25.19 1.63 14.86
N VAL A 188 -24.94 0.39 14.42
CA VAL A 188 -24.19 -0.61 15.19
C VAL A 188 -22.70 -0.52 14.80
N PRO A 189 -21.80 -0.04 15.68
CA PRO A 189 -20.37 0.01 15.37
C PRO A 189 -19.75 -1.38 15.26
N LEU A 190 -18.69 -1.52 14.47
CA LEU A 190 -17.97 -2.79 14.31
C LEU A 190 -17.60 -3.43 15.66
N ARG A 191 -17.89 -4.73 15.80
CA ARG A 191 -17.72 -5.56 17.02
C ARG A 191 -18.73 -5.30 18.14
N PHE A 192 -19.74 -4.47 17.92
CA PHE A 192 -20.87 -4.28 18.84
C PHE A 192 -22.14 -4.97 18.31
N LYS A 193 -23.13 -5.11 19.19
CA LYS A 193 -24.43 -5.75 18.88
C LYS A 193 -25.61 -4.80 18.98
N GLU A 194 -25.43 -3.68 19.67
CA GLU A 194 -26.48 -2.71 19.94
C GLU A 194 -26.20 -1.43 19.18
N GLU A 195 -27.29 -0.77 18.80
CA GLU A 195 -27.22 0.52 18.13
C GLU A 195 -26.75 1.60 19.12
N VAL A 196 -25.87 2.47 18.64
CA VAL A 196 -25.29 3.56 19.42
C VAL A 196 -25.52 4.87 18.70
N ASN A 197 -26.08 5.85 19.41
CA ASN A 197 -26.19 7.22 18.91
C ASN A 197 -24.81 7.88 18.86
N GLY A 198 -24.57 8.71 17.84
CA GLY A 198 -23.31 9.41 17.63
C GLY A 198 -22.85 10.26 18.83
N VAL A 199 -23.76 10.80 19.65
CA VAL A 199 -23.40 11.56 20.87
C VAL A 199 -22.67 10.68 21.90
N ASN A 200 -22.97 9.38 21.93
CA ASN A 200 -22.41 8.42 22.86
C ASN A 200 -21.20 7.67 22.30
N LEU A 201 -20.91 7.80 21.00
CA LEU A 201 -19.86 7.04 20.31
C LEU A 201 -18.47 7.28 20.92
N GLN A 202 -18.13 8.54 21.24
CA GLN A 202 -16.84 8.85 21.87
C GLN A 202 -16.71 8.25 23.28
N LYS A 203 -17.81 8.21 24.04
CA LYS A 203 -17.85 7.60 25.36
C LYS A 203 -17.70 6.08 25.29
N LEU A 204 -18.30 5.44 24.28
CA LEU A 204 -18.17 4.01 24.02
C LEU A 204 -16.71 3.57 23.88
N TYR A 205 -15.90 4.38 23.18
CA TYR A 205 -14.49 4.08 22.92
C TYR A 205 -13.51 4.76 23.90
N ALA A 206 -13.97 5.37 24.99
CA ALA A 206 -13.10 6.10 25.91
C ALA A 206 -11.98 5.24 26.52
N GLY A 207 -12.23 3.93 26.70
CA GLY A 207 -11.23 2.97 27.18
C GLY A 207 -10.39 2.29 26.09
N ASP A 208 -10.72 2.49 24.81
CA ASP A 208 -10.00 1.90 23.69
C ASP A 208 -8.96 2.88 23.16
N SER A 209 -7.69 2.69 23.53
CA SER A 209 -6.58 3.55 23.10
C SER A 209 -6.30 3.47 21.59
N ASN A 210 -6.75 2.41 20.92
CA ASN A 210 -6.56 2.25 19.47
C ASN A 210 -7.55 3.11 18.68
N ILE A 211 -8.77 3.33 19.20
CA ILE A 211 -9.82 4.08 18.50
C ILE A 211 -10.01 5.50 19.04
N SER A 212 -9.94 5.69 20.37
CA SER A 212 -10.21 6.97 21.04
C SER A 212 -9.41 8.16 20.46
N LYS A 213 -8.15 7.92 20.08
CA LYS A 213 -7.27 8.93 19.48
C LYS A 213 -7.82 9.54 18.18
N TYR A 214 -8.65 8.83 17.43
CA TYR A 214 -9.17 9.30 16.15
C TYR A 214 -10.33 10.29 16.29
N PHE A 215 -10.97 10.40 17.46
CA PHE A 215 -12.01 11.40 17.70
C PHE A 215 -11.47 12.85 17.64
N ASN A 216 -10.16 13.04 17.77
CA ASN A 216 -9.51 14.34 17.57
C ASN A 216 -9.40 14.74 16.09
N LEU A 217 -9.74 13.84 15.16
CA LEU A 217 -9.68 14.05 13.71
C LEU A 217 -11.03 14.40 13.09
N VAL A 218 -12.10 14.46 13.90
CA VAL A 218 -13.45 14.82 13.45
C VAL A 218 -13.79 16.25 13.86
N GLU A 219 -14.72 16.86 13.12
CA GLU A 219 -15.24 18.19 13.46
C GLU A 219 -16.06 18.15 14.75
N SER A 220 -16.06 19.25 15.51
CA SER A 220 -16.88 19.34 16.71
C SER A 220 -18.37 19.26 16.36
N GLY A 221 -19.12 18.41 17.06
CA GLY A 221 -20.57 18.25 16.89
C GLY A 221 -21.04 17.53 15.62
N LYS A 222 -20.14 17.14 14.71
CA LYS A 222 -20.49 16.44 13.47
C LYS A 222 -19.66 15.19 13.23
N PHE A 223 -20.16 14.30 12.38
CA PHE A 223 -19.42 13.18 11.83
C PHE A 223 -19.59 13.11 10.31
N ASN A 224 -18.53 12.70 9.61
CA ASN A 224 -18.66 12.26 8.23
C ASN A 224 -19.14 10.81 8.23
N VAL A 225 -20.11 10.50 7.39
CA VAL A 225 -20.78 9.19 7.39
C VAL A 225 -21.01 8.74 5.96
N PHE A 226 -20.72 7.47 5.69
CA PHE A 226 -21.20 6.80 4.49
C PHE A 226 -22.54 6.11 4.76
N ARG A 227 -23.53 6.32 3.90
CA ARG A 227 -24.82 5.63 3.97
C ARG A 227 -25.19 5.03 2.62
N ASP A 228 -25.88 3.90 2.63
CA ASP A 228 -26.46 3.33 1.41
C ASP A 228 -27.79 4.02 1.04
N LEU A 229 -28.42 3.59 -0.04
CA LEU A 229 -29.71 4.13 -0.50
C LEU A 229 -30.84 3.98 0.54
N ASN A 230 -30.77 2.97 1.40
CA ASN A 230 -31.76 2.72 2.45
C ASN A 230 -31.46 3.48 3.74
N GLY A 231 -30.38 4.27 3.78
CA GLY A 231 -29.93 5.01 4.96
C GLY A 231 -29.11 4.17 5.94
N GLN A 232 -28.76 2.93 5.59
CA GLN A 232 -27.88 2.09 6.41
C GLN A 232 -26.47 2.69 6.45
N VAL A 233 -25.93 2.85 7.66
CA VAL A 233 -24.58 3.37 7.85
C VAL A 233 -23.54 2.32 7.47
N LEU A 234 -22.61 2.69 6.60
CA LEU A 234 -21.46 1.87 6.19
C LEU A 234 -20.28 2.11 7.12
N SER A 235 -19.88 3.37 7.30
CA SER A 235 -18.77 3.77 8.16
C SER A 235 -18.91 5.20 8.65
N VAL A 236 -18.15 5.52 9.68
CA VAL A 236 -17.98 6.86 10.26
C VAL A 236 -16.50 7.23 10.17
N PRO A 237 -15.98 7.68 9.01
CA PRO A 237 -14.56 7.98 8.87
C PRO A 237 -14.09 9.18 9.72
N PRO A 238 -12.87 9.15 10.27
CA PRO A 238 -11.88 8.07 10.22
C PRO A 238 -11.97 7.09 11.42
N ILE A 239 -13.13 7.00 12.08
CA ILE A 239 -13.29 6.32 13.38
C ILE A 239 -13.48 4.80 13.21
N ILE A 240 -14.60 4.37 12.63
CA ILE A 240 -15.01 2.95 12.63
C ILE A 240 -15.99 2.63 11.51
N ASN A 241 -16.01 1.37 11.07
CA ASN A 241 -17.02 0.84 10.17
C ASN A 241 -18.27 0.36 10.94
N SER A 242 -19.35 0.10 10.23
CA SER A 242 -20.55 -0.55 10.76
C SER A 242 -20.34 -2.06 10.87
N GLU A 243 -20.96 -2.68 11.88
CA GLU A 243 -21.05 -4.13 12.01
C GLU A 243 -21.86 -4.75 10.87
N ASP A 244 -22.86 -4.04 10.36
CA ASP A 244 -23.80 -4.58 9.38
C ASP A 244 -23.12 -4.88 8.05
N THR A 245 -22.23 -4.00 7.61
CA THR A 245 -21.52 -4.11 6.32
C THR A 245 -20.14 -4.74 6.47
N LYS A 246 -19.82 -5.32 7.63
CA LYS A 246 -18.51 -5.92 7.87
C LYS A 246 -18.19 -7.00 6.84
N ILE A 247 -16.91 -7.06 6.47
CA ILE A 247 -16.34 -8.15 5.68
C ILE A 247 -16.03 -9.35 6.57
N THR A 248 -16.24 -10.54 6.05
CA THR A 248 -15.93 -11.83 6.69
C THR A 248 -15.18 -12.73 5.70
N LEU A 249 -14.83 -13.95 6.10
CA LEU A 249 -14.20 -14.94 5.21
C LEU A 249 -15.12 -15.33 4.05
N GLU A 250 -16.43 -15.20 4.23
CA GLU A 250 -17.45 -15.52 3.23
C GLU A 250 -17.67 -14.39 2.22
N THR A 251 -17.22 -13.17 2.53
CA THR A 251 -17.37 -12.01 1.63
C THR A 251 -16.61 -12.24 0.33
N LYS A 252 -17.30 -12.02 -0.80
CA LYS A 252 -16.75 -12.19 -2.15
C LYS A 252 -16.56 -10.88 -2.89
N ASP A 253 -17.51 -9.99 -2.70
CA ASP A 253 -17.55 -8.70 -3.37
C ASP A 253 -17.35 -7.62 -2.31
N ILE A 254 -16.38 -6.73 -2.54
CA ILE A 254 -15.89 -5.79 -1.54
C ILE A 254 -15.99 -4.38 -2.13
N LEU A 255 -16.72 -3.50 -1.44
CA LEU A 255 -16.58 -2.06 -1.64
C LEU A 255 -15.43 -1.57 -0.77
N ILE A 256 -14.45 -0.91 -1.38
CA ILE A 256 -13.36 -0.24 -0.69
C ILE A 256 -13.58 1.26 -0.84
N GLU A 257 -13.74 1.96 0.27
CA GLU A 257 -13.72 3.43 0.32
C GLU A 257 -12.43 3.90 1.00
N VAL A 258 -11.90 5.00 0.50
CA VAL A 258 -10.76 5.68 1.09
C VAL A 258 -11.10 7.15 1.21
N THR A 259 -11.02 7.70 2.42
CA THR A 259 -11.25 9.11 2.70
C THR A 259 -10.02 9.81 3.25
N GLY A 260 -9.89 11.10 2.96
CA GLY A 260 -8.73 11.86 3.39
C GLY A 260 -8.81 13.36 3.22
N THR A 261 -7.67 13.99 3.49
CA THR A 261 -7.44 15.43 3.30
C THR A 261 -6.54 15.71 2.09
N ASN A 262 -6.05 14.66 1.43
CA ASN A 262 -5.19 14.76 0.24
C ASN A 262 -5.59 13.69 -0.78
N PHE A 263 -6.14 14.12 -1.92
CA PHE A 263 -6.66 13.21 -2.94
C PHE A 263 -5.59 12.29 -3.52
N HIS A 264 -4.39 12.81 -3.77
CA HIS A 264 -3.29 12.00 -4.31
C HIS A 264 -2.99 10.81 -3.40
N LYS A 265 -2.87 11.02 -2.08
CA LYS A 265 -2.66 9.93 -1.11
C LYS A 265 -3.87 9.00 -0.98
N VAL A 266 -5.08 9.54 -1.03
CA VAL A 266 -6.33 8.75 -1.00
C VAL A 266 -6.40 7.79 -2.20
N ASN A 267 -6.27 8.32 -3.42
CA ASN A 267 -6.28 7.55 -4.66
C ASN A 267 -5.15 6.52 -4.71
N ASN A 268 -3.96 6.90 -4.23
CA ASN A 268 -2.81 6.01 -4.15
C ASN A 268 -2.98 4.87 -3.15
N THR A 269 -3.57 5.14 -1.99
CA THR A 269 -3.88 4.09 -1.00
C THR A 269 -4.85 3.06 -1.59
N LEU A 270 -5.87 3.54 -2.31
CA LEU A 270 -6.81 2.65 -3.01
C LEU A 270 -6.09 1.76 -4.02
N LYS A 271 -5.21 2.34 -4.86
CA LYS A 271 -4.40 1.58 -5.83
C LYS A 271 -3.54 0.49 -5.17
N LEU A 272 -2.93 0.79 -4.03
CA LEU A 272 -2.08 -0.16 -3.32
C LEU A 272 -2.88 -1.40 -2.87
N ILE A 273 -4.07 -1.20 -2.29
CA ILE A 273 -4.95 -2.30 -1.90
C ILE A 273 -5.40 -3.08 -3.13
N LEU A 274 -5.85 -2.38 -4.17
CA LEU A 274 -6.26 -3.02 -5.42
C LEU A 274 -5.13 -3.86 -6.02
N ASN A 275 -3.87 -3.40 -5.96
CA ASN A 275 -2.74 -4.15 -6.49
C ASN A 275 -2.50 -5.47 -5.73
N ALA A 276 -2.48 -5.42 -4.40
CA ALA A 276 -2.19 -6.59 -3.57
C ALA A 276 -3.35 -7.61 -3.52
N PHE A 277 -4.59 -7.12 -3.58
CA PHE A 277 -5.81 -7.91 -3.39
C PHE A 277 -6.71 -7.96 -4.64
N ARG A 278 -6.11 -7.89 -5.83
CA ARG A 278 -6.83 -7.96 -7.12
C ARG A 278 -7.47 -9.30 -7.44
N THR A 279 -8.56 -9.22 -8.20
CA THR A 279 -9.10 -10.32 -9.01
C THR A 279 -9.07 -9.93 -10.49
N LYS A 280 -9.75 -10.71 -11.35
CA LYS A 280 -9.98 -10.32 -12.75
C LYS A 280 -11.07 -9.25 -12.89
N GLU A 281 -11.80 -8.97 -11.81
CA GLU A 281 -13.00 -8.14 -11.79
C GLU A 281 -12.85 -7.05 -10.74
N VAL A 282 -12.14 -5.99 -11.13
CA VAL A 282 -12.00 -4.76 -10.35
C VAL A 282 -12.74 -3.65 -11.08
N TYR A 283 -13.63 -2.96 -10.39
CA TYR A 283 -14.51 -1.95 -10.98
C TYR A 283 -14.26 -0.56 -10.40
N SER A 284 -14.31 0.44 -11.27
CA SER A 284 -14.27 1.84 -10.89
C SER A 284 -15.57 2.28 -10.24
N VAL A 285 -15.50 3.27 -9.34
CA VAL A 285 -16.67 3.92 -8.73
C VAL A 285 -16.71 5.40 -9.10
N ASN A 286 -17.88 5.88 -9.51
CA ASN A 286 -18.11 7.29 -9.80
C ASN A 286 -18.39 8.05 -8.51
N ILE A 287 -17.54 9.04 -8.22
CA ILE A 287 -17.72 9.98 -7.10
C ILE A 287 -18.40 11.23 -7.67
N GLU A 288 -19.69 11.39 -7.40
CA GLU A 288 -20.48 12.55 -7.82
C GLU A 288 -20.41 13.64 -6.74
N LYS A 289 -19.74 14.74 -7.08
CA LYS A 289 -19.75 15.98 -6.30
C LYS A 289 -20.70 16.96 -6.97
N LYS A 290 -21.11 18.00 -6.24
CA LYS A 290 -22.06 19.03 -6.72
C LYS A 290 -21.83 19.51 -8.16
N ASP A 291 -20.57 19.75 -8.53
CA ASP A 291 -20.20 20.34 -9.83
C ASP A 291 -19.30 19.43 -10.69
N SER A 292 -19.05 18.18 -10.28
CA SER A 292 -18.13 17.30 -11.02
C SER A 292 -18.34 15.83 -10.71
N ILE A 293 -18.01 14.97 -11.66
CA ILE A 293 -17.97 13.51 -11.46
C ILE A 293 -16.52 13.06 -11.65
N ILE A 294 -16.00 12.33 -10.68
CA ILE A 294 -14.65 11.75 -10.72
C ILE A 294 -14.77 10.23 -10.65
N THR A 295 -14.31 9.53 -11.67
CA THR A 295 -14.25 8.06 -11.68
C THR A 295 -12.95 7.59 -11.02
N THR A 296 -13.06 6.81 -9.94
CA THR A 296 -11.92 6.35 -9.15
C THR A 296 -11.74 4.82 -9.24
N PRO A 297 -10.51 4.28 -9.10
CA PRO A 297 -9.24 5.02 -8.96
C PRO A 297 -8.83 5.70 -10.27
N ILE A 298 -8.16 6.85 -10.16
CA ILE A 298 -7.58 7.56 -11.30
C ILE A 298 -6.17 7.04 -11.54
N SER A 299 -5.89 6.44 -12.69
CA SER A 299 -4.54 6.06 -13.09
C SER A 299 -4.01 6.99 -14.17
N GLU A 300 -2.98 7.76 -13.84
CA GLU A 300 -2.26 8.60 -14.79
C GLU A 300 -1.01 7.85 -15.28
N PRO A 301 -0.82 7.69 -16.60
CA PRO A 301 0.37 7.04 -17.14
C PRO A 301 1.63 7.81 -16.75
N LYS A 302 2.50 7.17 -15.98
CA LYS A 302 3.81 7.69 -15.62
C LYS A 302 4.88 6.94 -16.38
N HIS A 303 5.71 7.66 -17.13
CA HIS A 303 6.78 7.05 -17.89
C HIS A 303 8.06 7.88 -17.88
N TYR A 304 9.18 7.19 -18.07
CA TYR A 304 10.52 7.77 -18.16
C TYR A 304 11.29 7.11 -19.29
N ASP A 305 11.94 7.92 -20.12
CA ASP A 305 12.88 7.42 -21.12
C ASP A 305 14.26 7.33 -20.47
N ILE A 306 14.80 6.12 -20.34
CA ILE A 306 16.08 5.80 -19.71
C ILE A 306 17.06 5.37 -20.79
N SER A 307 18.16 6.11 -20.93
CA SER A 307 19.22 5.76 -21.87
C SER A 307 20.29 4.90 -21.22
N LEU A 308 21.00 4.10 -22.02
CA LEU A 308 22.19 3.37 -21.56
C LEU A 308 23.26 4.32 -21.00
N GLN A 309 23.38 5.54 -21.55
CA GLN A 309 24.33 6.53 -21.06
C GLN A 309 24.01 6.98 -19.63
N ASP A 310 22.73 7.18 -19.30
CA ASP A 310 22.31 7.51 -17.94
C ASP A 310 22.74 6.41 -16.96
N VAL A 311 22.51 5.14 -17.32
CA VAL A 311 22.86 3.99 -16.48
C VAL A 311 24.37 3.80 -16.36
N ILE A 312 25.12 3.94 -17.47
CA ILE A 312 26.59 3.81 -17.48
C ILE A 312 27.22 4.92 -16.62
N LYS A 313 26.71 6.15 -16.73
CA LYS A 313 27.23 7.29 -15.97
C LYS A 313 27.07 7.09 -14.47
N GLU A 314 25.90 6.62 -14.03
CA GLU A 314 25.60 6.48 -12.61
C GLU A 314 26.15 5.17 -12.00
N LEU A 315 26.10 4.05 -12.74
CA LEU A 315 26.44 2.73 -12.19
C LEU A 315 27.78 2.17 -12.68
N ASN A 316 28.38 2.77 -13.72
CA ASN A 316 29.63 2.29 -14.34
C ASN A 316 29.59 0.81 -14.76
N VAL A 317 28.44 0.38 -15.30
CA VAL A 317 28.19 -0.98 -15.79
C VAL A 317 28.18 -1.04 -17.31
N SER A 318 28.59 -2.17 -17.89
CA SER A 318 28.47 -2.42 -19.33
C SER A 318 27.26 -3.30 -19.58
N ILE A 319 26.18 -2.71 -20.08
CA ILE A 319 24.92 -3.40 -20.41
C ILE A 319 24.38 -2.92 -21.76
N ASN A 320 23.60 -3.75 -22.44
CA ASN A 320 22.84 -3.37 -23.63
C ASN A 320 21.35 -3.14 -23.27
N VAL A 321 20.57 -2.62 -24.21
CA VAL A 321 19.14 -2.32 -23.99
C VAL A 321 18.34 -3.55 -23.55
N ASN A 322 18.62 -4.74 -24.09
CA ASN A 322 17.91 -5.96 -23.68
C ASN A 322 18.22 -6.32 -22.22
N GLY A 323 19.47 -6.17 -21.78
CA GLY A 323 19.88 -6.33 -20.39
C GLY A 323 19.22 -5.32 -19.47
N LEU A 324 19.21 -4.03 -19.86
CA LEU A 324 18.51 -2.97 -19.13
C LEU A 324 17.02 -3.30 -18.95
N MET A 325 16.33 -3.70 -20.03
CA MET A 325 14.93 -4.11 -19.96
C MET A 325 14.71 -5.32 -19.04
N ALA A 326 15.64 -6.27 -19.01
CA ALA A 326 15.54 -7.44 -18.12
C ALA A 326 15.63 -7.02 -16.64
N PHE A 327 16.57 -6.15 -16.29
CA PHE A 327 16.71 -5.58 -14.93
C PHE A 327 15.48 -4.78 -14.51
N LEU A 328 14.97 -3.91 -15.39
CA LEU A 328 13.77 -3.13 -15.11
C LEU A 328 12.52 -4.00 -14.93
N LYS A 329 12.36 -5.06 -15.75
CA LYS A 329 11.25 -6.01 -15.59
C LYS A 329 11.30 -6.77 -14.27
N LYS A 330 12.50 -7.10 -13.76
CA LYS A 330 12.65 -7.66 -12.41
C LYS A 330 12.05 -6.74 -11.34
N MET A 331 12.21 -5.43 -11.51
CA MET A 331 11.69 -4.40 -10.60
C MET A 331 10.27 -3.93 -10.96
N MET A 332 9.48 -4.80 -11.62
CA MET A 332 8.05 -4.65 -11.94
C MET A 332 7.72 -3.63 -13.04
N TYR A 333 8.70 -3.02 -13.69
CA TYR A 333 8.43 -2.04 -14.74
C TYR A 333 7.95 -2.68 -16.05
N PHE A 334 7.13 -1.92 -16.79
CA PHE A 334 6.84 -2.23 -18.19
C PHE A 334 7.82 -1.47 -19.07
N CYS A 335 8.46 -2.17 -19.99
CA CYS A 335 9.50 -1.59 -20.84
C CYS A 335 9.12 -1.69 -22.31
N GLU A 336 9.23 -0.58 -23.02
CA GLU A 336 9.15 -0.47 -24.46
C GLU A 336 10.53 -0.07 -25.00
N LYS A 337 11.05 -0.82 -25.97
CA LYS A 337 12.31 -0.48 -26.63
C LYS A 337 12.05 0.64 -27.64
N ILE A 338 12.66 1.81 -27.44
CA ILE A 338 12.59 2.91 -28.41
C ILE A 338 13.63 2.68 -29.51
N ASP A 339 14.87 2.41 -29.12
CA ASP A 339 16.01 2.16 -30.01
C ASP A 339 17.05 1.26 -29.31
N ASP A 340 18.25 1.13 -29.89
CA ASP A 340 19.34 0.29 -29.34
C ASP A 340 20.06 0.90 -28.12
N TYR A 341 19.66 2.10 -27.68
CA TYR A 341 20.24 2.84 -26.56
C TYR A 341 19.22 3.31 -25.52
N THR A 342 17.92 3.32 -25.83
CA THR A 342 16.88 3.96 -25.00
C THR A 342 15.69 3.04 -24.77
N VAL A 343 15.25 2.99 -23.52
CA VAL A 343 14.05 2.26 -23.07
C VAL A 343 13.04 3.23 -22.50
N ARG A 344 11.79 3.16 -22.97
CA ARG A 344 10.65 3.80 -22.28
C ARG A 344 10.15 2.89 -21.18
N VAL A 345 10.18 3.41 -19.97
CA VAL A 345 9.80 2.71 -18.75
C VAL A 345 8.47 3.25 -18.27
N HIS A 346 7.43 2.42 -18.24
CA HIS A 346 6.15 2.77 -17.62
C HIS A 346 6.13 2.27 -16.17
N VAL A 347 5.81 3.18 -15.26
CA VAL A 347 5.76 2.92 -13.83
C VAL A 347 4.43 2.26 -13.49
N PRO A 348 4.42 1.08 -12.85
CA PRO A 348 3.18 0.43 -12.44
C PRO A 348 2.48 1.20 -11.33
N MET A 349 1.15 1.08 -11.22
CA MET A 349 0.37 1.85 -10.24
C MET A 349 0.77 1.60 -8.77
N ALA A 350 1.43 0.47 -8.50
CA ALA A 350 1.94 0.08 -7.19
C ALA A 350 3.20 0.85 -6.77
N ARG A 351 4.02 1.31 -7.73
CA ARG A 351 5.33 1.94 -7.50
C ARG A 351 5.19 3.46 -7.39
N GLN A 352 4.74 3.91 -6.22
CA GLN A 352 4.48 5.33 -5.93
C GLN A 352 5.72 6.11 -5.53
N ASP A 353 6.76 5.39 -5.12
CA ASP A 353 8.08 5.88 -4.77
C ASP A 353 8.84 6.46 -5.95
N VAL A 354 8.58 5.95 -7.16
CA VAL A 354 9.27 6.36 -8.39
C VAL A 354 8.74 7.72 -8.82
N ILE A 355 9.49 8.80 -8.58
CA ILE A 355 9.13 10.19 -8.93
C ILE A 355 10.09 10.85 -9.90
N HIS A 356 11.24 10.23 -10.15
CA HIS A 356 12.27 10.71 -11.06
C HIS A 356 12.99 9.55 -11.75
N LYS A 357 13.74 9.85 -12.82
CA LYS A 357 14.55 8.85 -13.56
C LYS A 357 15.59 8.16 -12.69
N VAL A 358 16.08 8.83 -11.64
CA VAL A 358 17.10 8.29 -10.74
C VAL A 358 16.58 7.11 -9.94
N ASP A 359 15.30 7.13 -9.54
CA ASP A 359 14.66 6.02 -8.82
C ASP A 359 14.60 4.76 -9.71
N VAL A 360 14.41 4.96 -11.02
CA VAL A 360 14.46 3.87 -12.01
C VAL A 360 15.88 3.32 -12.16
N ILE A 361 16.90 4.18 -12.09
CA ILE A 361 18.31 3.76 -12.15
C ILE A 361 18.73 3.03 -10.87
N GLU A 362 18.23 3.46 -9.70
CA GLU A 362 18.41 2.77 -8.42
C GLU A 362 17.89 1.33 -8.50
N ASP A 363 16.70 1.13 -9.06
CA ASP A 363 16.13 -0.21 -9.30
C ASP A 363 16.97 -1.07 -10.25
N VAL A 364 17.62 -0.46 -11.25
CA VAL A 364 18.59 -1.16 -12.10
C VAL A 364 19.79 -1.61 -11.26
N ALA A 365 20.28 -0.78 -10.33
CA ALA A 365 21.37 -1.16 -9.44
C ALA A 365 20.99 -2.34 -8.52
N ILE A 366 19.79 -2.31 -7.94
CA ILE A 366 19.26 -3.40 -7.09
C ILE A 366 19.18 -4.70 -7.89
N SER A 367 18.56 -4.68 -9.07
CA SER A 367 18.38 -5.88 -9.89
C SER A 367 19.65 -6.37 -10.59
N TYR A 368 20.63 -5.50 -10.79
CA TYR A 368 22.00 -5.87 -11.19
C TYR A 368 22.78 -6.51 -10.04
N GLY A 369 22.46 -6.13 -8.80
CA GLY A 369 23.11 -6.58 -7.57
C GLY A 369 24.30 -5.69 -7.20
N PHE A 370 24.22 -5.01 -6.05
CA PHE A 370 25.28 -4.10 -5.59
C PHE A 370 26.66 -4.76 -5.48
N ASN A 371 26.70 -6.05 -5.15
CA ASN A 371 27.94 -6.82 -5.06
C ASN A 371 28.65 -7.02 -6.41
N ASN A 372 27.94 -6.86 -7.53
CA ASN A 372 28.49 -6.96 -8.88
C ASN A 372 29.05 -5.64 -9.40
N LEU A 373 28.85 -4.52 -8.70
CA LEU A 373 29.36 -3.22 -9.10
C LEU A 373 30.87 -3.11 -8.83
N LYS A 374 31.60 -2.62 -9.83
CA LYS A 374 33.05 -2.40 -9.69
C LYS A 374 33.30 -1.27 -8.71
N ARG A 375 34.04 -1.55 -7.65
CA ARG A 375 34.51 -0.53 -6.72
C ARG A 375 35.57 0.33 -7.42
N ALA A 376 35.34 1.64 -7.48
CA ALA A 376 36.30 2.62 -7.97
C ALA A 376 36.59 3.64 -6.87
N ILE A 377 37.81 4.15 -6.86
CA ILE A 377 38.18 5.29 -6.00
C ILE A 377 37.84 6.56 -6.79
N PRO A 378 37.16 7.56 -6.18
CA PRO A 378 36.90 8.82 -6.85
C PRO A 378 38.21 9.43 -7.37
N SER A 379 38.25 9.71 -8.67
CA SER A 379 39.35 10.46 -9.27
C SER A 379 38.95 11.93 -9.14
N ASN A 380 39.65 12.68 -8.28
CA ASN A 380 39.43 14.13 -8.11
C ASN A 380 39.61 14.89 -9.43
#